data_AF-A0A3R7NXP7-F1
#
_entry.id   AF-A0A3R7NXP7-F1
#
_cell.length_a   1.000
_cell.length_b   1.000
_cell.length_c   1.000
_cell.angle_alpha   90.00
_cell.angle_beta   90.00
_cell.angle_gamma   90.00
#
_symmetry.space_group_name_H-M   'P 1'
#
loop_
_entity.id
_entity.type
_entity.pdbx_description
1 polymer ?
#
loop_
_entity_poly.entity_id
_entity_poly.type
_entity_poly.pdbx_seq_one_letter_code
_entity_poly.pdbx_strand_id
1 'polypeptide(L)'
;MEVMKILLAALLCISQVAATCPESEQIHCGTSDSCTRIRYICDGDNDCGDYSDEESGICRAWRNEYCERGSVRCRRMGDTNCVTISRYCEISDPPCEGDLDIRLCYMLREEKLRPLEEIFLPSEESAMRRSSVEEAEILGEEFLEKVNVTVRHPDCPQFYTRVGDRCLSVFFFGKVNWGEARSFCKTIGGDLLTLHDGAEKFHELVHLLREHHITTDFWVGGSLRNETEGWTWVDGAHMELGTPYWTIRSTTDCRPRTYSVGVNSTRVANEGACYHYQQAPHTPAEGHCAALNFENYFYMSDEKCLELKSPLCVFPKKI
;
A
#
# COMPACT_ATOMS: atom_id res chain seq x y z
N MET A 1 15.36 -1.01 -52.16
CA MET A 1 14.82 0.33 -51.86
C MET A 1 13.55 0.31 -51.00
N GLU A 2 13.00 -0.87 -50.67
CA GLU A 2 11.81 -1.03 -49.79
C GLU A 2 12.20 -1.37 -48.33
N VAL A 3 13.29 -2.12 -48.10
CA VAL A 3 13.72 -2.52 -46.74
C VAL A 3 14.23 -1.35 -45.90
N MET A 4 14.73 -0.29 -46.54
CA MET A 4 15.23 0.91 -45.85
C MET A 4 14.12 1.85 -45.36
N LYS A 5 12.90 1.75 -45.92
CA LYS A 5 11.73 2.53 -45.46
C LYS A 5 11.10 1.91 -44.21
N ILE A 6 11.14 0.59 -44.09
CA ILE A 6 10.60 -0.13 -42.92
C ILE A 6 11.50 0.07 -41.69
N LEU A 7 12.83 0.13 -41.88
CA LEU A 7 13.78 0.46 -40.81
C LEU A 7 13.65 1.91 -40.31
N LEU A 8 13.35 2.88 -41.20
CA LEU A 8 13.08 4.27 -40.82
C LEU A 8 11.73 4.45 -40.11
N ALA A 9 10.72 3.64 -40.43
CA ALA A 9 9.45 3.63 -39.71
C ALA A 9 9.55 2.93 -38.34
N ALA A 10 10.38 1.90 -38.21
CA ALA A 10 10.63 1.21 -36.94
C ALA A 10 11.53 2.01 -35.98
N LEU A 11 12.38 2.91 -36.48
CA LEU A 11 13.17 3.85 -35.68
C LEU A 11 12.38 5.08 -35.18
N LEU A 12 11.15 5.30 -35.67
CA LEU A 12 10.24 6.34 -35.17
C LEU A 12 9.26 5.84 -34.09
N CYS A 13 9.31 4.55 -33.72
CA CYS A 13 8.56 3.97 -32.61
C CYS A 13 9.49 3.45 -31.49
N ILE A 14 10.64 4.09 -31.31
CA ILE A 14 11.46 3.89 -30.10
C ILE A 14 11.19 5.07 -29.17
N SER A 15 10.68 4.72 -27.99
CA SER A 15 10.60 5.52 -26.77
C SER A 15 9.82 6.85 -26.85
N GLN A 16 8.50 6.79 -26.70
CA GLN A 16 7.94 7.52 -25.57
C GLN A 16 7.89 6.54 -24.40
N VAL A 17 9.07 6.30 -23.80
CA VAL A 17 9.09 6.02 -22.36
C VAL A 17 8.50 7.31 -21.79
N ALA A 18 7.27 7.26 -21.28
CA ALA A 18 6.82 8.33 -20.39
C ALA A 18 7.92 8.41 -19.33
N ALA A 19 8.67 9.52 -19.31
CA ALA A 19 9.79 9.71 -18.40
C ALA A 19 9.21 9.72 -16.98
N THR A 20 9.13 8.53 -16.37
CA THR A 20 8.70 8.38 -15.00
C THR A 20 9.86 8.77 -14.10
N CYS A 21 9.59 9.58 -13.08
CA CYS A 21 10.61 10.00 -12.15
C CYS A 21 11.09 8.80 -11.31
N PRO A 22 12.39 8.68 -11.03
CA PRO A 22 12.98 7.46 -10.47
C PRO A 22 12.66 7.22 -8.98
N GLU A 23 12.20 8.22 -8.23
CA GLU A 23 11.84 8.09 -6.81
C GLU A 23 10.33 8.32 -6.59
N SER A 24 9.76 7.62 -5.60
CA SER A 24 8.43 7.93 -5.08
C SER A 24 8.39 9.36 -4.51
N GLU A 25 7.29 10.08 -4.72
CA GLU A 25 7.10 11.50 -4.33
C GLU A 25 7.83 12.54 -5.21
N GLN A 26 8.28 12.15 -6.40
CA GLN A 26 8.75 13.06 -7.44
C GLN A 26 7.69 13.30 -8.52
N ILE A 27 7.77 14.44 -9.18
CA ILE A 27 6.90 14.82 -10.30
C ILE A 27 7.74 15.40 -11.42
N HIS A 28 7.37 15.11 -12.66
CA HIS A 28 8.06 15.65 -13.83
C HIS A 28 7.71 17.13 -14.00
N CYS A 29 8.73 17.95 -14.28
CA CYS A 29 8.56 19.37 -14.56
C CYS A 29 7.82 19.62 -15.87
N GLY A 30 7.31 20.84 -16.09
CA GLY A 30 6.38 21.08 -17.20
C GLY A 30 7.03 20.95 -18.58
N THR A 31 8.10 21.71 -18.79
CA THR A 31 8.84 21.78 -20.06
C THR A 31 10.26 21.23 -19.96
N SER A 32 10.88 21.28 -18.79
CA SER A 32 12.17 20.64 -18.54
C SER A 32 12.02 19.14 -18.35
N ASP A 33 13.02 18.37 -18.80
CA ASP A 33 13.12 16.91 -18.63
C ASP A 33 13.63 16.53 -17.23
N SER A 34 13.40 17.40 -16.24
CA SER A 34 13.83 17.24 -14.85
C SER A 34 12.65 16.86 -13.97
N CYS A 35 12.95 16.21 -12.85
CA CYS A 35 11.99 15.90 -11.82
C CYS A 35 12.23 16.76 -10.58
N THR A 36 11.16 17.22 -9.95
CA THR A 36 11.21 17.87 -8.63
C THR A 36 10.42 17.03 -7.61
N ARG A 37 10.64 17.25 -6.32
CA ARG A 37 9.85 16.57 -5.28
C ARG A 37 8.53 17.31 -5.09
N ILE A 38 7.45 16.58 -4.82
CA ILE A 38 6.12 17.17 -4.61
C ILE A 38 6.13 18.25 -3.51
N ARG A 39 6.96 18.05 -2.46
CA ARG A 39 7.13 19.02 -1.37
C ARG A 39 7.76 20.36 -1.78
N TYR A 40 8.44 20.41 -2.93
CA TYR A 40 9.11 21.58 -3.46
C TYR A 40 8.22 22.41 -4.39
N ILE A 41 7.02 21.93 -4.72
CA ILE A 41 6.06 22.74 -5.49
C ILE A 41 5.62 23.95 -4.67
N CYS A 42 5.94 25.17 -5.10
CA CYS A 42 5.53 26.47 -4.55
C CYS A 42 6.26 27.00 -3.30
N ASP A 43 7.57 26.76 -3.10
CA ASP A 43 8.37 27.35 -1.99
C ASP A 43 8.86 28.73 -2.30
N GLY A 44 8.85 29.10 -3.57
CA GLY A 44 9.52 30.28 -4.08
C GLY A 44 10.92 30.00 -4.62
N ASP A 45 11.33 28.74 -4.72
CA ASP A 45 12.57 28.34 -5.39
C ASP A 45 12.24 27.66 -6.74
N ASN A 46 13.04 27.91 -7.78
CA ASN A 46 12.86 27.28 -9.09
C ASN A 46 13.66 25.98 -9.16
N ASP A 47 13.11 24.91 -8.60
CA ASP A 47 13.72 23.58 -8.58
C ASP A 47 13.61 22.88 -9.94
N CYS A 48 12.55 23.19 -10.71
CA CYS A 48 12.37 22.65 -12.05
C CYS A 48 13.27 23.28 -13.12
N GLY A 49 13.88 24.43 -12.84
CA GLY A 49 14.65 25.22 -13.80
C GLY A 49 13.80 25.96 -14.83
N ASP A 50 12.53 25.59 -15.03
CA ASP A 50 11.58 26.19 -15.96
C ASP A 50 10.41 26.92 -15.28
N TYR A 51 10.42 27.04 -13.94
CA TYR A 51 9.39 27.66 -13.10
C TYR A 51 8.03 26.95 -13.08
N SER A 52 7.91 25.72 -13.59
CA SER A 52 6.64 24.98 -13.58
C SER A 52 6.15 24.62 -12.17
N ASP A 53 7.08 24.49 -11.23
CA ASP A 53 6.85 24.26 -9.80
C ASP A 53 6.39 25.52 -9.05
N GLU A 54 6.69 26.70 -9.59
CA GLU A 54 6.36 28.01 -9.02
C GLU A 54 5.27 28.75 -9.81
N GLU A 55 4.57 28.03 -10.69
CA GLU A 55 3.55 28.63 -11.52
C GLU A 55 2.40 29.19 -10.68
N SER A 56 2.04 30.44 -10.93
CA SER A 56 1.08 31.18 -10.10
C SER A 56 -0.32 30.55 -9.99
N GLY A 57 -0.77 29.82 -11.03
CA GLY A 57 -2.03 29.07 -11.02
C GLY A 57 -1.95 27.90 -10.05
N ILE A 58 -0.93 27.05 -10.23
CA ILE A 58 -0.65 25.90 -9.37
C ILE A 58 -0.49 26.36 -7.91
N CYS A 59 0.34 27.37 -7.65
CA CYS A 59 0.62 27.84 -6.29
C CYS A 59 -0.55 28.53 -5.60
N ARG A 60 -1.58 28.94 -6.33
CA ARG A 60 -2.82 29.43 -5.72
C ARG A 60 -3.69 28.28 -5.24
N ALA A 61 -3.74 27.18 -5.98
CA ALA A 61 -4.49 25.99 -5.59
C ALA A 61 -3.72 25.11 -4.59
N TRP A 62 -2.37 25.16 -4.61
CA TRP A 62 -1.48 24.38 -3.75
C TRP A 62 -1.33 24.95 -2.33
N ARG A 63 -1.68 26.23 -2.16
CA ARG A 63 -1.66 26.93 -0.88
C ARG A 63 -3.07 27.09 -0.36
N ASN A 64 -3.23 26.91 0.93
CA ASN A 64 -4.47 27.15 1.65
C ASN A 64 -4.17 28.06 2.85
N GLU A 65 -5.08 28.96 3.21
CA GLU A 65 -4.92 29.85 4.37
C GLU A 65 -4.94 29.11 5.71
N TYR A 66 -5.48 27.88 5.74
CA TYR A 66 -5.77 27.16 6.97
C TYR A 66 -4.82 25.99 7.26
N CYS A 67 -4.11 25.47 6.26
CA CYS A 67 -3.18 24.36 6.40
C CYS A 67 -1.80 24.78 5.93
N GLU A 68 -0.77 24.09 6.42
CA GLU A 68 0.59 24.28 5.91
C GLU A 68 0.66 24.00 4.41
N ARG A 69 1.68 24.58 3.73
CA ARG A 69 1.86 24.40 2.29
C ARG A 69 1.94 22.92 1.92
N GLY A 70 1.32 22.56 0.80
CA GLY A 70 1.25 21.16 0.37
C GLY A 70 0.26 20.32 1.17
N SER A 71 -0.51 20.95 2.07
CA SER A 71 -1.61 20.32 2.80
C SER A 71 -2.93 21.05 2.55
N VAL A 72 -4.01 20.29 2.61
CA VAL A 72 -5.37 20.78 2.44
C VAL A 72 -6.28 20.27 3.55
N ARG A 73 -7.35 21.02 3.79
CA ARG A 73 -8.38 20.65 4.74
C ARG A 73 -9.13 19.43 4.21
N CYS A 74 -9.22 18.38 5.02
CA CYS A 74 -10.11 17.25 4.81
C CYS A 74 -11.17 17.25 5.92
N ARG A 75 -12.44 17.19 5.53
CA ARG A 75 -13.57 16.97 6.45
C ARG A 75 -14.07 15.55 6.29
N ARG A 76 -14.11 14.79 7.38
CA ARG A 76 -14.66 13.42 7.43
C ARG A 76 -15.39 13.20 8.74
N MET A 77 -16.60 12.65 8.67
CA MET A 77 -17.37 12.21 9.85
C MET A 77 -17.54 13.29 10.95
N GLY A 78 -17.54 14.58 10.57
CA GLY A 78 -17.64 15.71 11.50
C GLY A 78 -16.30 16.28 11.99
N ASP A 79 -15.19 15.59 11.75
CA ASP A 79 -13.84 16.07 12.06
C ASP A 79 -13.22 16.83 10.88
N THR A 80 -12.44 17.86 11.20
CA THR A 80 -11.72 18.69 10.23
C THR A 80 -10.23 18.67 10.55
N ASN A 81 -9.42 18.07 9.67
CA ASN A 81 -7.97 17.98 9.84
C ASN A 81 -7.22 18.37 8.55
N CYS A 82 -5.95 18.76 8.68
CA CYS A 82 -5.09 18.99 7.53
C CYS A 82 -4.43 17.66 7.10
N VAL A 83 -4.49 17.35 5.81
CA VAL A 83 -3.82 16.20 5.19
C VAL A 83 -2.98 16.69 4.02
N THR A 84 -1.90 15.99 3.68
CA THR A 84 -1.11 16.33 2.48
C THR A 84 -1.97 16.20 1.23
N ILE A 85 -1.69 17.00 0.20
CA ILE A 85 -2.43 16.95 -1.07
C ILE A 85 -2.35 15.54 -1.69
N SER A 86 -1.18 14.91 -1.69
CA SER A 86 -1.03 13.51 -2.17
C SER A 86 -1.96 12.56 -1.43
N ARG A 87 -1.98 12.63 -0.09
CA ARG A 87 -2.87 11.78 0.73
C ARG A 87 -4.34 12.09 0.48
N TYR A 88 -4.70 13.36 0.28
CA TYR A 88 -6.07 13.75 -0.05
C TYR A 88 -6.53 13.09 -1.35
N CYS A 89 -5.67 13.00 -2.36
CA CYS A 89 -5.98 12.42 -3.66
C CYS A 89 -6.06 10.88 -3.67
N GLU A 90 -5.45 10.20 -2.69
CA GLU A 90 -5.44 8.74 -2.56
C GLU A 90 -6.62 8.17 -1.74
N ILE A 91 -7.29 8.99 -0.92
CA ILE A 91 -8.35 8.52 -0.02
C ILE A 91 -9.62 8.19 -0.82
N SER A 92 -9.91 6.90 -0.99
CA SER A 92 -11.18 6.39 -1.53
C SER A 92 -12.12 5.95 -0.39
N ASP A 93 -13.18 6.73 -0.15
CA ASP A 93 -14.40 6.45 0.62
C ASP A 93 -14.32 6.38 2.19
N PRO A 94 -15.13 7.16 2.95
CA PRO A 94 -15.86 8.36 2.51
C PRO A 94 -14.88 9.41 1.99
N PRO A 95 -15.22 10.10 0.89
CA PRO A 95 -14.36 11.13 0.31
C PRO A 95 -14.10 12.22 1.36
N CYS A 96 -12.83 12.61 1.49
CA CYS A 96 -12.48 13.84 2.19
C CYS A 96 -13.20 15.00 1.52
N GLU A 97 -14.03 15.75 2.25
CA GLU A 97 -14.62 16.99 1.74
C GLU A 97 -13.70 18.17 2.07
N GLY A 98 -13.10 18.76 1.04
CA GLY A 98 -12.11 19.82 1.16
C GLY A 98 -12.22 20.85 0.04
N ASP A 99 -11.47 21.93 0.18
CA ASP A 99 -11.44 23.05 -0.77
C ASP A 99 -10.34 22.89 -1.83
N LEU A 100 -9.88 21.65 -2.07
CA LEU A 100 -8.82 21.34 -3.04
C LEU A 100 -9.38 21.45 -4.47
N ASP A 101 -8.65 22.14 -5.35
CA ASP A 101 -8.92 22.06 -6.79
C ASP A 101 -8.54 20.66 -7.29
N ILE A 102 -9.54 19.86 -7.66
CA ILE A 102 -9.38 18.45 -8.05
C ILE A 102 -8.46 18.26 -9.27
N ARG A 103 -8.18 19.32 -10.05
CA ARG A 103 -7.16 19.32 -11.12
C ARG A 103 -5.77 18.99 -10.60
N LEU A 104 -5.47 19.35 -9.35
CA LEU A 104 -4.20 19.00 -8.71
C LEU A 104 -4.09 17.49 -8.49
N CYS A 105 -5.17 16.80 -8.12
CA CYS A 105 -5.15 15.34 -8.01
C CYS A 105 -4.95 14.66 -9.36
N TYR A 106 -5.56 15.20 -10.42
CA TYR A 106 -5.31 14.70 -11.77
C TYR A 106 -3.84 14.91 -12.17
N MET A 107 -3.28 16.09 -11.90
CA MET A 107 -1.88 16.40 -12.18
C MET A 107 -0.90 15.48 -11.45
N LEU A 108 -1.15 15.20 -10.16
CA LEU A 108 -0.31 14.30 -9.36
C LEU A 108 -0.40 12.86 -9.85
N ARG A 109 -1.58 12.40 -10.26
CA ARG A 109 -1.77 11.05 -10.81
C ARG A 109 -1.06 10.85 -12.15
N GLU A 110 -1.02 11.89 -12.99
CA GLU A 110 -0.26 11.86 -14.24
C GLU A 110 1.24 12.11 -14.03
N GLU A 111 1.68 12.36 -12.79
CA GLU A 111 3.07 12.60 -12.40
C GLU A 111 3.76 13.69 -13.23
N LYS A 112 3.01 14.70 -13.69
CA LYS A 112 3.53 15.78 -14.54
C LYS A 112 2.92 17.14 -14.24
N LEU A 113 3.78 18.12 -13.95
CA LEU A 113 3.40 19.52 -13.79
C LEU A 113 2.92 20.11 -15.12
N ARG A 114 1.83 20.86 -15.06
CA ARG A 114 1.29 21.62 -16.19
C ARG A 114 0.35 22.72 -15.67
N PRO A 115 0.15 23.81 -16.44
CA PRO A 115 -0.77 24.87 -16.06
C PRO A 115 -2.16 24.35 -15.72
N LEU A 116 -2.74 24.80 -14.60
CA LEU A 116 -4.06 24.34 -14.13
C LEU A 116 -5.16 24.57 -15.16
N GLU A 117 -5.06 25.63 -15.95
CA GLU A 117 -5.99 25.98 -17.01
C GLU A 117 -5.94 25.02 -18.20
N GLU A 118 -4.83 24.31 -18.40
CA GLU A 118 -4.66 23.26 -19.41
C GLU A 118 -5.15 21.90 -18.91
N ILE A 119 -5.41 21.76 -17.60
CA ILE A 119 -5.99 20.56 -17.01
C ILE A 119 -7.50 20.60 -17.21
N PHE A 120 -7.93 20.05 -18.34
CA PHE A 120 -9.33 19.75 -18.55
C PHE A 120 -9.68 18.52 -17.70
N LEU A 121 -10.37 18.77 -16.58
CA LEU A 121 -11.10 17.71 -15.91
C LEU A 121 -12.11 17.14 -16.90
N PRO A 122 -12.33 15.82 -16.92
CA PRO A 122 -13.48 15.28 -17.63
C PRO A 122 -14.71 16.02 -17.09
N SER A 123 -15.41 16.78 -17.93
CA SER A 123 -16.75 17.23 -17.57
C SER A 123 -17.58 15.96 -17.35
N GLU A 124 -18.60 16.02 -16.49
CA GLU A 124 -19.54 14.89 -16.33
C GLU A 124 -20.11 14.40 -17.68
N GLU A 125 -20.05 15.24 -18.73
CA GLU A 125 -20.47 14.93 -20.09
C GLU A 125 -19.37 14.34 -21.00
N SER A 126 -18.08 14.50 -20.66
CA SER A 126 -16.93 14.02 -21.44
C SER A 126 -16.11 12.92 -20.74
N ALA A 127 -16.54 12.48 -19.54
CA ALA A 127 -16.40 11.08 -19.10
C ALA A 127 -17.20 10.20 -20.07
N MET A 128 -16.63 10.02 -21.26
CA MET A 128 -17.18 9.28 -22.37
C MET A 128 -17.68 7.94 -21.87
N ARG A 129 -18.98 7.71 -22.05
CA ARG A 129 -19.73 6.45 -21.99
C ARG A 129 -18.85 5.22 -22.22
N ARG A 130 -18.07 4.81 -21.24
CA ARG A 130 -17.70 3.40 -21.15
C ARG A 130 -18.96 2.73 -20.69
N SER A 131 -19.42 1.78 -21.48
CA SER A 131 -20.45 0.90 -20.95
C SER A 131 -19.86 0.22 -19.70
N SER A 132 -20.72 -0.21 -18.78
CA SER A 132 -20.26 -1.02 -17.64
C SER A 132 -19.50 -2.28 -18.10
N VAL A 133 -19.70 -2.72 -19.35
CA VAL A 133 -18.93 -3.79 -19.98
C VAL A 133 -17.50 -3.34 -20.30
N GLU A 134 -17.32 -2.18 -20.94
CA GLU A 134 -15.98 -1.66 -21.26
C GLU A 134 -15.16 -1.37 -19.99
N GLU A 135 -15.80 -0.89 -18.92
CA GLU A 135 -15.14 -0.72 -17.63
C GLU A 135 -14.73 -2.07 -17.02
N ALA A 136 -15.61 -3.07 -17.07
CA ALA A 136 -15.31 -4.42 -16.58
C ALA A 136 -14.21 -5.11 -17.39
N GLU A 137 -14.12 -4.86 -18.71
CA GLU A 137 -13.07 -5.38 -19.58
C GLU A 137 -11.70 -4.77 -19.22
N ILE A 138 -11.65 -3.47 -18.92
CA ILE A 138 -10.41 -2.81 -18.45
C ILE A 138 -9.94 -3.42 -17.12
N LEU A 139 -10.86 -3.61 -16.16
CA LEU A 139 -10.53 -4.30 -14.90
C LEU A 139 -10.07 -5.74 -15.14
N GLY A 140 -10.58 -6.40 -16.17
CA GLY A 140 -10.13 -7.72 -16.61
C GLY A 140 -8.68 -7.74 -17.09
N GLU A 141 -8.26 -6.73 -17.86
CA GLU A 141 -6.86 -6.61 -18.30
C GLU A 141 -5.92 -6.29 -17.13
N GLU A 142 -6.30 -5.36 -16.24
CA GLU A 142 -5.54 -5.07 -15.01
C GLU A 142 -5.40 -6.31 -14.11
N PHE A 143 -6.46 -7.13 -14.03
CA PHE A 143 -6.44 -8.40 -13.33
C PHE A 143 -5.42 -9.38 -13.94
N LEU A 144 -5.40 -9.51 -15.27
CA LEU A 144 -4.47 -10.42 -15.97
C LEU A 144 -3.01 -10.03 -15.76
N GLU A 145 -2.71 -8.73 -15.74
CA GLU A 145 -1.38 -8.21 -15.42
C GLU A 145 -0.94 -8.65 -14.02
N LYS A 146 -1.78 -8.42 -13.01
CA LYS A 146 -1.48 -8.79 -11.61
C LYS A 146 -1.36 -10.31 -11.43
N VAL A 147 -2.17 -11.11 -12.11
CA VAL A 147 -2.15 -12.58 -12.03
C VAL A 147 -0.79 -13.16 -12.45
N ASN A 148 -0.19 -12.63 -13.51
CA ASN A 148 1.11 -13.12 -13.97
C ASN A 148 2.21 -12.92 -12.94
N VAL A 149 2.10 -11.91 -12.09
CA VAL A 149 3.11 -11.61 -11.06
C VAL A 149 2.80 -12.24 -9.71
N THR A 150 1.53 -12.50 -9.39
CA THR A 150 1.08 -12.90 -8.04
C THR A 150 0.87 -14.40 -7.87
N VAL A 151 0.61 -15.14 -8.96
CA VAL A 151 0.28 -16.58 -8.89
C VAL A 151 1.03 -17.43 -9.94
N ARG A 152 2.00 -16.85 -10.65
CA ARG A 152 2.82 -17.58 -11.63
C ARG A 152 4.28 -17.14 -11.56
N HIS A 153 5.18 -18.11 -11.48
CA HIS A 153 6.61 -17.89 -11.70
C HIS A 153 7.26 -19.19 -12.21
N PRO A 154 8.23 -19.16 -13.14
CA PRO A 154 8.86 -20.36 -13.69
C PRO A 154 9.48 -21.30 -12.64
N ASP A 155 10.05 -20.73 -11.59
CA ASP A 155 10.71 -21.49 -10.50
C ASP A 155 9.74 -22.00 -9.41
N CYS A 156 8.44 -21.70 -9.51
CA CYS A 156 7.46 -22.08 -8.51
C CYS A 156 6.40 -23.04 -9.07
N PRO A 157 5.78 -23.88 -8.22
CA PRO A 157 4.64 -24.70 -8.63
C PRO A 157 3.49 -23.85 -9.17
N GLN A 158 2.58 -24.50 -9.90
CA GLN A 158 1.38 -23.83 -10.40
C GLN A 158 0.62 -23.14 -9.24
N PHE A 159 0.14 -21.92 -9.50
CA PHE A 159 -0.53 -21.02 -8.54
C PHE A 159 0.38 -20.30 -7.55
N TYR A 160 1.70 -20.43 -7.67
CA TYR A 160 2.65 -19.70 -6.84
C TYR A 160 3.55 -18.79 -7.69
N THR A 161 3.91 -17.65 -7.10
CA THR A 161 4.95 -16.75 -7.57
C THR A 161 6.14 -16.75 -6.63
N ARG A 162 7.29 -16.28 -7.11
CA ARG A 162 8.51 -16.19 -6.33
C ARG A 162 8.57 -14.87 -5.57
N VAL A 163 8.73 -14.95 -4.25
CA VAL A 163 8.93 -13.79 -3.36
C VAL A 163 10.19 -14.07 -2.54
N GLY A 164 11.29 -13.44 -2.95
CA GLY A 164 12.63 -13.77 -2.48
C GLY A 164 13.02 -15.22 -2.81
N ASP A 165 13.13 -16.05 -1.78
CA ASP A 165 13.45 -17.49 -1.85
C ASP A 165 12.25 -18.39 -1.53
N ARG A 166 11.04 -17.82 -1.43
CA ARG A 166 9.80 -18.54 -1.13
C ARG A 166 8.87 -18.51 -2.34
N CYS A 167 8.08 -19.57 -2.46
CA CYS A 167 6.97 -19.60 -3.40
C CYS A 167 5.68 -19.26 -2.64
N LEU A 168 5.09 -18.10 -2.93
CA LEU A 168 3.86 -17.62 -2.30
C LEU A 168 2.72 -17.58 -3.32
N SER A 169 1.50 -17.85 -2.88
CA SER A 169 0.30 -17.62 -3.68
C SER A 169 -0.41 -16.39 -3.13
N VAL A 170 -0.41 -15.29 -3.90
CA VAL A 170 -1.06 -14.03 -3.52
C VAL A 170 -2.42 -13.98 -4.23
N PHE A 171 -3.44 -14.63 -3.65
CA PHE A 171 -4.76 -14.77 -4.26
C PHE A 171 -5.64 -13.53 -4.01
N PHE A 172 -5.30 -12.40 -4.63
CA PHE A 172 -5.80 -11.08 -4.24
C PHE A 172 -7.28 -10.77 -4.55
N PHE A 173 -7.98 -11.64 -5.31
CA PHE A 173 -9.31 -11.34 -5.85
C PHE A 173 -10.45 -12.15 -5.20
N GLY A 174 -10.14 -13.26 -4.53
CA GLY A 174 -11.16 -14.09 -3.89
C GLY A 174 -11.09 -13.96 -2.39
N LYS A 175 -12.18 -13.48 -1.79
CA LYS A 175 -12.30 -13.28 -0.35
C LYS A 175 -13.11 -14.41 0.28
N VAL A 176 -12.56 -15.02 1.32
CA VAL A 176 -13.15 -16.16 2.03
C VAL A 176 -12.87 -16.02 3.54
N ASN A 177 -13.55 -16.81 4.37
CA ASN A 177 -13.24 -16.82 5.80
C ASN A 177 -11.91 -17.54 6.10
N TRP A 178 -11.37 -17.39 7.32
CA TRP A 178 -10.04 -17.92 7.65
C TRP A 178 -9.92 -19.45 7.46
N GLY A 179 -10.99 -20.19 7.80
CA GLY A 179 -11.01 -21.66 7.66
C GLY A 179 -11.06 -22.11 6.20
N GLU A 180 -11.84 -21.41 5.38
CA GLU A 180 -11.90 -21.61 3.93
C GLU A 180 -10.56 -21.24 3.27
N ALA A 181 -9.95 -20.12 3.68
CA ALA A 181 -8.64 -19.68 3.21
C ALA A 181 -7.57 -20.75 3.42
N ARG A 182 -7.53 -21.34 4.63
CA ARG A 182 -6.62 -22.44 4.94
C ARG A 182 -6.87 -23.67 4.07
N SER A 183 -8.13 -24.04 3.91
CA SER A 183 -8.52 -25.19 3.09
C SER A 183 -8.14 -25.00 1.62
N PHE A 184 -8.30 -23.77 1.11
CA PHE A 184 -7.83 -23.38 -0.22
C PHE A 184 -6.32 -23.55 -0.36
N CYS A 185 -5.52 -22.97 0.54
CA CYS A 185 -4.06 -23.10 0.50
C CYS A 185 -3.59 -24.56 0.54
N LYS A 186 -4.23 -25.41 1.37
CA LYS A 186 -3.96 -26.85 1.38
C LYS A 186 -4.30 -27.55 0.08
N THR A 187 -5.39 -27.16 -0.57
CA THR A 187 -5.82 -27.74 -1.84
C THR A 187 -4.83 -27.45 -2.97
N ILE A 188 -4.20 -26.27 -2.96
CA ILE A 188 -3.15 -25.90 -3.92
C ILE A 188 -1.74 -26.34 -3.45
N GLY A 189 -1.63 -27.26 -2.49
CA GLY A 189 -0.36 -27.88 -2.10
C GLY A 189 0.50 -27.09 -1.11
N GLY A 190 -0.04 -26.05 -0.48
CA GLY A 190 0.62 -25.25 0.56
C GLY A 190 -0.12 -25.27 1.90
N ASP A 191 0.07 -24.23 2.71
CA ASP A 191 -0.80 -23.87 3.84
C ASP A 191 -0.82 -22.32 3.92
N LEU A 192 -1.59 -21.73 4.83
CA LEU A 192 -1.54 -20.29 5.07
C LEU A 192 -0.12 -19.85 5.46
N LEU A 193 0.30 -18.68 4.99
CA LEU A 193 1.62 -18.14 5.25
C LEU A 193 1.90 -18.05 6.75
N THR A 194 3.07 -18.55 7.15
CA THR A 194 3.66 -18.36 8.47
C THR A 194 4.91 -17.48 8.35
N LEU A 195 5.18 -16.67 9.37
CA LEU A 195 6.29 -15.72 9.38
C LEU A 195 7.28 -16.09 10.47
N HIS A 196 8.30 -16.86 10.07
CA HIS A 196 9.41 -17.30 10.93
C HIS A 196 10.76 -16.73 10.51
N ASP A 197 10.86 -16.28 9.26
CA ASP A 197 12.13 -16.06 8.58
C ASP A 197 12.70 -14.64 8.78
N GLY A 198 12.25 -13.94 9.83
CA GLY A 198 12.67 -12.58 10.17
C GLY A 198 12.03 -11.46 9.34
N ALA A 199 12.36 -10.22 9.71
CA ALA A 199 11.79 -9.00 9.13
C ALA A 199 12.04 -8.85 7.62
N GLU A 200 13.18 -9.34 7.12
CA GLU A 200 13.55 -9.24 5.70
C GLU A 200 12.53 -9.94 4.79
N LYS A 201 12.08 -11.15 5.17
CA LYS A 201 11.11 -11.92 4.39
C LYS A 201 9.71 -11.33 4.42
N PHE A 202 9.37 -10.62 5.49
CA PHE A 202 8.16 -9.84 5.55
C PHE A 202 8.27 -8.59 4.68
N HIS A 203 9.41 -7.90 4.69
CA HIS A 203 9.67 -6.76 3.82
C HIS A 203 9.60 -7.12 2.34
N GLU A 204 10.21 -8.24 1.91
CA GLU A 204 10.12 -8.74 0.53
C GLU A 204 8.65 -8.93 0.07
N LEU A 205 7.79 -9.45 0.95
CA LEU A 205 6.36 -9.61 0.67
C LEU A 205 5.68 -8.24 0.54
N VAL A 206 5.85 -7.35 1.52
CA VAL A 206 5.20 -6.03 1.51
C VAL A 206 5.65 -5.20 0.31
N HIS A 207 6.92 -5.28 -0.07
CA HIS A 207 7.46 -4.64 -1.27
C HIS A 207 6.71 -5.10 -2.52
N LEU A 208 6.59 -6.41 -2.73
CA LEU A 208 5.87 -6.98 -3.87
C LEU A 208 4.41 -6.55 -3.90
N LEU A 209 3.71 -6.55 -2.75
CA LEU A 209 2.32 -6.13 -2.69
C LEU A 209 2.14 -4.66 -3.09
N ARG A 210 3.08 -3.79 -2.67
CA ARG A 210 3.05 -2.36 -3.02
C ARG A 210 3.41 -2.10 -4.48
N GLU A 211 4.48 -2.72 -4.97
CA GLU A 211 4.96 -2.57 -6.35
C GLU A 211 3.87 -2.93 -7.37
N HIS A 212 3.06 -3.96 -7.08
CA HIS A 212 1.97 -4.40 -7.95
C HIS A 212 0.60 -3.83 -7.57
N HIS A 213 0.55 -2.77 -6.75
CA HIS A 213 -0.69 -2.07 -6.40
C HIS A 213 -1.79 -3.04 -5.91
N ILE A 214 -1.40 -3.97 -5.04
CA ILE A 214 -2.31 -4.87 -4.35
C ILE A 214 -2.85 -4.13 -3.14
N THR A 215 -4.18 -4.10 -2.99
CA THR A 215 -4.87 -3.30 -1.97
C THR A 215 -5.87 -4.10 -1.14
N THR A 216 -5.88 -5.43 -1.26
CA THR A 216 -6.75 -6.31 -0.46
C THR A 216 -6.08 -6.74 0.85
N ASP A 217 -6.90 -7.03 1.86
CA ASP A 217 -6.43 -7.71 3.07
C ASP A 217 -6.21 -9.20 2.82
N PHE A 218 -5.30 -9.79 3.58
CA PHE A 218 -4.91 -11.20 3.46
C PHE A 218 -4.98 -11.96 4.78
N TRP A 219 -5.59 -13.14 4.76
CA TRP A 219 -5.45 -14.13 5.83
C TRP A 219 -4.04 -14.71 5.84
N VAL A 220 -3.46 -14.80 7.04
CA VAL A 220 -2.22 -15.54 7.33
C VAL A 220 -2.47 -16.64 8.36
N GLY A 221 -1.48 -17.50 8.58
CA GLY A 221 -1.63 -18.73 9.35
C GLY A 221 -1.75 -18.55 10.86
N GLY A 222 -1.93 -17.34 11.38
CA GLY A 222 -1.99 -17.08 12.81
C GLY A 222 -3.39 -17.26 13.37
N SER A 223 -3.52 -17.92 14.53
CA SER A 223 -4.80 -18.02 15.25
C SER A 223 -4.60 -18.12 16.76
N LEU A 224 -5.62 -17.69 17.51
CA LEU A 224 -5.74 -17.88 18.95
C LEU A 224 -6.88 -18.85 19.22
N ARG A 225 -6.56 -20.08 19.62
CA ARG A 225 -7.58 -21.10 19.94
C ARG A 225 -7.87 -21.20 21.42
N ASN A 226 -6.84 -20.99 22.22
CA ASN A 226 -6.85 -21.13 23.66
C ASN A 226 -5.96 -20.03 24.24
N GLU A 227 -6.50 -19.19 25.12
CA GLU A 227 -5.75 -18.11 25.74
C GLU A 227 -4.51 -18.59 26.51
N THR A 228 -4.53 -19.83 27.02
CA THR A 228 -3.38 -20.41 27.75
C THR A 228 -2.23 -20.84 26.82
N GLU A 229 -2.52 -21.22 25.58
CA GLU A 229 -1.51 -21.60 24.58
C GLU A 229 -0.98 -20.38 23.81
N GLY A 230 -1.74 -19.28 23.84
CA GLY A 230 -1.43 -18.06 23.13
C GLY A 230 -1.61 -18.18 21.63
N TRP A 231 -1.12 -17.16 20.91
CA TRP A 231 -1.19 -17.10 19.46
C TRP A 231 -0.21 -18.10 18.83
N THR A 232 -0.71 -18.90 17.89
CA THR A 232 0.05 -19.95 17.21
C THR A 232 -0.16 -19.90 15.70
N TRP A 233 0.89 -20.30 14.98
CA TRP A 233 0.89 -20.51 13.55
C TRP A 233 0.26 -21.86 13.18
N VAL A 234 -0.21 -22.02 11.94
CA VAL A 234 -0.84 -23.26 11.43
C VAL A 234 0.09 -24.49 11.43
N ASP A 235 1.40 -24.29 11.53
CA ASP A 235 2.43 -25.32 11.69
C ASP A 235 2.70 -25.71 13.16
N GLY A 236 2.02 -25.06 14.11
CA GLY A 236 2.10 -25.34 15.54
C GLY A 236 3.14 -24.50 16.30
N ALA A 237 3.95 -23.68 15.62
CA ALA A 237 4.88 -22.79 16.30
C ALA A 237 4.16 -21.61 16.97
N HIS A 238 4.76 -21.07 18.04
CA HIS A 238 4.26 -19.86 18.69
C HIS A 238 4.51 -18.62 17.83
N MET A 239 3.58 -17.66 17.89
CA MET A 239 3.73 -16.38 17.19
C MET A 239 4.52 -15.39 18.03
N GLU A 240 5.48 -14.73 17.41
CA GLU A 240 6.08 -13.52 17.97
C GLU A 240 5.03 -12.39 17.96
N LEU A 241 4.82 -11.77 19.12
CA LEU A 241 3.90 -10.65 19.27
C LEU A 241 4.69 -9.33 19.20
N GLY A 242 4.22 -8.42 18.36
CA GLY A 242 4.83 -7.10 18.15
C GLY A 242 5.71 -6.97 16.91
N THR A 243 6.76 -6.16 17.02
CA THR A 243 7.69 -5.89 15.93
C THR A 243 8.35 -7.20 15.47
N PRO A 244 8.49 -7.46 14.17
CA PRO A 244 8.24 -6.54 13.05
C PRO A 244 6.87 -6.69 12.38
N TYR A 245 5.99 -7.58 12.83
CA TYR A 245 4.83 -7.97 12.03
C TYR A 245 3.52 -7.27 12.43
N TRP A 246 3.33 -6.93 13.71
CA TRP A 246 2.05 -6.43 14.20
C TRP A 246 1.89 -4.92 14.04
N THR A 247 0.68 -4.49 13.71
CA THR A 247 0.34 -3.07 13.57
C THR A 247 0.40 -2.33 14.89
N ILE A 248 0.64 -1.02 14.81
CA ILE A 248 0.56 -0.11 15.96
C ILE A 248 -0.91 0.22 16.21
N ARG A 249 -1.40 -0.08 17.41
CA ARG A 249 -2.72 0.37 17.88
C ARG A 249 -2.58 1.30 19.08
N SER A 250 -3.49 2.26 19.19
CA SER A 250 -3.61 3.11 20.38
C SER A 250 -4.45 2.41 21.45
N THR A 251 -4.01 2.44 22.69
CA THR A 251 -4.66 1.91 23.88
C THR A 251 -4.72 2.97 24.96
N THR A 252 -5.84 3.01 25.67
CA THR A 252 -5.99 3.86 26.87
C THR A 252 -5.23 3.31 28.06
N ASP A 253 -4.86 2.02 28.03
CA ASP A 253 -4.14 1.35 29.12
C ASP A 253 -2.66 1.68 29.14
N CYS A 254 -2.21 2.20 30.28
CA CYS A 254 -0.82 2.55 30.50
C CYS A 254 -0.01 1.35 31.04
N ARG A 255 0.90 0.80 30.24
CA ARG A 255 1.88 -0.21 30.69
C ARG A 255 3.30 0.39 30.78
N PRO A 256 3.89 0.49 31.99
CA PRO A 256 5.25 0.99 32.14
C PRO A 256 6.26 -0.01 31.55
N ARG A 257 7.25 0.49 30.82
CA ARG A 257 8.30 -0.36 30.22
C ARG A 257 9.30 -0.77 31.29
N THR A 258 9.53 -2.07 31.48
CA THR A 258 10.58 -2.58 32.37
C THR A 258 11.82 -2.96 31.56
N TYR A 259 13.01 -2.70 32.11
CA TYR A 259 14.29 -3.09 31.53
C TYR A 259 15.20 -3.68 32.60
N SER A 260 15.98 -4.69 32.22
CA SER A 260 16.95 -5.35 33.08
C SER A 260 18.29 -4.63 33.03
N VAL A 261 18.78 -4.19 34.19
CA VAL A 261 20.13 -3.64 34.38
C VAL A 261 20.95 -4.68 35.13
N GLY A 262 21.85 -5.36 34.41
CA GLY A 262 22.67 -6.43 34.98
C GLY A 262 21.89 -7.72 35.27
N VAL A 263 22.51 -8.63 36.04
CA VAL A 263 22.06 -10.02 36.17
C VAL A 263 20.81 -10.20 37.04
N ASN A 264 20.40 -9.19 37.84
CA ASN A 264 19.29 -9.34 38.80
C ASN A 264 18.55 -8.03 39.17
N SER A 265 18.62 -6.96 38.37
CA SER A 265 17.87 -5.73 38.64
C SER A 265 16.91 -5.43 37.51
N THR A 266 15.60 -5.57 37.76
CA THR A 266 14.56 -5.02 36.90
C THR A 266 14.26 -3.59 37.35
N ARG A 267 14.42 -2.63 36.45
CA ARG A 267 14.02 -1.24 36.67
C ARG A 267 12.86 -0.91 35.76
N VAL A 268 11.95 -0.07 36.24
CA VAL A 268 10.95 0.54 35.38
C VAL A 268 11.63 1.71 34.67
N ALA A 269 11.65 1.71 33.34
CA ALA A 269 12.11 2.84 32.55
C ALA A 269 11.13 3.98 32.76
N ASN A 270 11.67 5.06 33.33
CA ASN A 270 11.02 6.32 33.61
C ASN A 270 9.87 6.23 34.63
N GLU A 271 9.94 7.04 35.68
CA GLU A 271 8.75 7.63 36.33
C GLU A 271 8.04 8.62 35.36
N GLY A 272 8.07 8.34 34.05
CA GLY A 272 7.69 9.25 32.97
C GLY A 272 6.49 8.76 32.18
N ALA A 273 6.09 9.56 31.20
CA ALA A 273 4.90 9.34 30.38
C ALA A 273 4.84 7.91 29.83
N CYS A 274 3.70 7.26 30.05
CA CYS A 274 3.44 5.94 29.51
C CYS A 274 3.12 6.03 28.02
N TYR A 275 3.50 5.00 27.27
CA TYR A 275 3.16 4.90 25.87
C TYR A 275 1.75 4.32 25.73
N HIS A 276 0.90 5.05 25.02
CA HIS A 276 -0.45 4.63 24.65
C HIS A 276 -0.48 3.76 23.40
N TYR A 277 0.67 3.40 22.83
CA TYR A 277 0.70 2.58 21.63
C TYR A 277 1.19 1.18 21.97
N GLN A 278 0.56 0.18 21.36
CA GLN A 278 0.91 -1.22 21.51
C GLN A 278 1.05 -1.85 20.12
N GLN A 279 2.12 -2.61 19.92
CA GLN A 279 2.28 -3.49 18.77
C GLN A 279 2.05 -4.91 19.25
N ALA A 280 0.80 -5.36 19.19
CA ALA A 280 0.35 -6.68 19.60
C ALA A 280 -1.15 -6.82 19.25
N PRO A 281 -1.69 -8.04 19.18
CA PRO A 281 -3.13 -8.26 19.08
C PRO A 281 -3.88 -7.58 20.24
N HIS A 282 -5.20 -7.40 20.08
CA HIS A 282 -6.06 -6.88 21.14
C HIS A 282 -5.97 -7.72 22.43
N THR A 283 -6.18 -7.06 23.57
CA THR A 283 -6.16 -7.68 24.90
C THR A 283 -7.40 -7.23 25.68
N PRO A 284 -8.45 -8.07 25.79
CA PRO A 284 -8.61 -9.40 25.20
C PRO A 284 -8.68 -9.33 23.67
N ALA A 285 -8.42 -10.44 22.98
CA ALA A 285 -8.41 -10.47 21.52
C ALA A 285 -9.82 -10.17 20.97
N GLU A 286 -9.94 -9.20 20.05
CA GLU A 286 -11.19 -8.86 19.38
C GLU A 286 -11.47 -9.85 18.25
N GLY A 287 -10.39 -10.29 17.60
CA GLY A 287 -10.34 -11.35 16.63
C GLY A 287 -9.52 -12.55 17.12
N HIS A 288 -9.76 -13.73 16.56
CA HIS A 288 -9.02 -14.95 16.92
C HIS A 288 -8.18 -15.49 15.75
N CYS A 289 -8.09 -14.71 14.67
CA CYS A 289 -7.35 -15.05 13.45
C CYS A 289 -6.51 -13.85 13.01
N ALA A 290 -5.31 -14.09 12.52
CA ALA A 290 -4.40 -13.02 12.11
C ALA A 290 -4.54 -12.72 10.61
N ALA A 291 -4.55 -11.44 10.25
CA ALA A 291 -4.57 -10.97 8.87
C ALA A 291 -3.57 -9.84 8.65
N LEU A 292 -3.07 -9.69 7.42
CA LEU A 292 -2.38 -8.50 6.93
C LEU A 292 -3.43 -7.54 6.36
N ASN A 293 -3.43 -6.28 6.78
CA ASN A 293 -4.44 -5.32 6.32
C ASN A 293 -3.82 -4.18 5.53
N PHE A 294 -4.43 -3.86 4.40
CA PHE A 294 -3.89 -2.84 3.49
C PHE A 294 -3.83 -1.46 4.16
N GLU A 295 -4.87 -1.07 4.89
CA GLU A 295 -4.92 0.23 5.61
C GLU A 295 -3.79 0.38 6.64
N ASN A 296 -3.34 -0.75 7.19
CA ASN A 296 -2.22 -0.83 8.13
C ASN A 296 -0.91 -1.17 7.41
N TYR A 297 -0.73 -0.78 6.14
CA TYR A 297 0.48 -1.08 5.36
C TYR A 297 0.90 -2.56 5.39
N PHE A 298 -0.09 -3.47 5.38
CA PHE A 298 0.07 -4.92 5.51
C PHE A 298 0.65 -5.42 6.83
N TYR A 299 0.71 -4.59 7.88
CA TYR A 299 0.96 -5.09 9.22
C TYR A 299 -0.21 -5.93 9.74
N MET A 300 0.11 -6.87 10.62
CA MET A 300 -0.82 -7.83 11.20
C MET A 300 -1.74 -7.20 12.23
N SER A 301 -3.01 -7.60 12.22
CA SER A 301 -3.95 -7.42 13.32
C SER A 301 -4.71 -8.72 13.59
N ASP A 302 -5.36 -8.78 14.74
CA ASP A 302 -6.35 -9.81 15.06
C ASP A 302 -7.71 -9.43 14.51
N GLU A 303 -8.26 -10.29 13.67
CA GLU A 303 -9.50 -10.08 12.95
C GLU A 303 -10.49 -11.22 13.26
N LYS A 304 -11.78 -10.94 13.08
CA LYS A 304 -12.82 -11.95 13.28
C LYS A 304 -12.70 -13.00 12.19
N CYS A 305 -12.52 -14.26 12.58
CA CYS A 305 -12.24 -15.37 11.65
C CYS A 305 -13.30 -15.58 10.55
N LEU A 306 -14.52 -15.07 10.72
CA LEU A 306 -15.62 -15.16 9.75
C LEU A 306 -15.65 -14.03 8.72
N GLU A 307 -14.80 -13.02 8.86
CA GLU A 307 -14.67 -11.97 7.85
C GLU A 307 -14.05 -12.49 6.55
N LEU A 308 -14.32 -11.80 5.45
CA LEU A 308 -13.90 -12.23 4.13
C LEU A 308 -12.63 -11.47 3.72
N LYS A 309 -11.51 -12.20 3.66
CA LYS A 309 -10.21 -11.68 3.22
C LYS A 309 -9.55 -12.68 2.26
N SER A 310 -8.56 -12.22 1.53
CA SER A 310 -7.89 -13.03 0.51
C SER A 310 -6.93 -14.04 1.15
N PRO A 311 -6.82 -15.29 0.69
CA PRO A 311 -5.83 -16.23 1.22
C PRO A 311 -4.42 -15.87 0.74
N LEU A 312 -3.47 -15.83 1.68
CA LEU A 312 -2.04 -15.75 1.37
C LEU A 312 -1.37 -17.08 1.73
N CYS A 313 -0.96 -17.84 0.72
CA CYS A 313 -0.45 -19.19 0.89
C CYS A 313 1.07 -19.24 0.74
N VAL A 314 1.71 -20.16 1.45
CA VAL A 314 3.13 -20.51 1.28
C VAL A 314 3.27 -21.95 0.84
N PHE A 315 4.11 -22.18 -0.17
CA PHE A 315 4.49 -23.54 -0.56
C PHE A 315 5.64 -24.04 0.33
N PRO A 316 5.58 -25.28 0.86
CA PRO A 316 6.64 -25.81 1.70
C PRO A 316 7.96 -25.91 0.93
N LYS A 317 9.07 -25.48 1.55
CA LYS A 317 10.41 -25.72 1.00
C LYS A 317 10.64 -27.24 0.88
N LYS A 318 11.16 -27.69 -0.26
CA LYS A 318 11.69 -29.06 -0.36
C LYS A 318 12.91 -29.14 0.56
N ILE A 319 12.81 -29.99 1.58
CA ILE A 319 13.93 -30.39 2.45
C ILE A 319 14.88 -31.28 1.64
#